data_AF-A0A9Q9SFJ6-F1
#
_entry.id   AF-A0A9Q9SFJ6-F1
#
_cell.length_a   1.000
_cell.length_b   1.000
_cell.length_c   1.000
_cell.angle_alpha   90.00
_cell.angle_beta   90.00
_cell.angle_gamma   90.00
#
_symmetry.space_group_name_H-M   'P 1'
#
loop_
_entity.id
_entity.type
_entity.pdbx_description
1 polymer ?
#
loop_
_entity_poly.entity_id
_entity_poly.type
_entity_poly.pdbx_seq_one_letter_code
_entity_poly.pdbx_strand_id
1 'polypeptide(L)' 'MDDRFVSIEQELAHVKNAVDTLCEKRQEFPLGTVIGDPAYWRARLQAIRSSAERYNYLKLRDRADELLDKVSKLQYWVP' A
#
# COMPACT_ATOMS: atom_id res chain seq x y z
N MET A 1 -11.38 6.80 20.84
CA MET A 1 -10.80 6.56 19.51
C MET A 1 -10.52 5.08 19.43
N ASP A 2 -10.83 4.39 18.34
CA ASP A 2 -10.59 2.95 18.24
C ASP A 2 -9.11 2.71 17.93
N ASP A 3 -8.36 2.10 18.86
CA ASP A 3 -6.91 1.87 18.73
C ASP A 3 -6.57 1.06 17.46
N ARG A 4 -7.49 0.18 17.01
CA ARG A 4 -7.33 -0.58 15.77
C ARG A 4 -7.48 0.31 14.55
N PHE A 5 -8.42 1.26 14.59
CA PHE A 5 -8.56 2.24 13.52
C PHE A 5 -7.27 3.06 13.35
N VAL A 6 -6.72 3.58 14.46
CA VAL A 6 -5.49 4.39 14.42
C VAL A 6 -4.30 3.56 13.90
N SER A 7 -4.19 2.31 14.32
CA SER A 7 -3.12 1.41 13.86
C SER A 7 -3.21 1.13 12.36
N ILE A 8 -4.40 0.83 11.84
CA ILE A 8 -4.63 0.59 10.40
C ILE A 8 -4.37 1.89 9.61
N GLU A 9 -4.80 3.04 10.12
CA GLU A 9 -4.55 4.33 9.49
C GLU A 9 -3.04 4.64 9.40
N GLN A 10 -2.29 4.41 10.48
CA GLN A 10 -0.84 4.60 10.50
C GLN A 10 -0.13 3.65 9.52
N GLU A 11 -0.54 2.38 9.48
CA GLU A 11 0.03 1.43 8.53
C GLU A 11 -0.27 1.85 7.08
N LEU A 12 -1.50 2.28 6.79
CA LEU A 12 -1.90 2.74 5.47
C LEU A 12 -1.13 4.00 5.05
N ALA A 13 -0.89 4.93 5.98
CA ALA A 13 -0.04 6.10 5.76
C ALA A 13 1.42 5.72 5.47
N HIS A 14 1.96 4.74 6.21
CA HIS A 14 3.31 4.22 5.96
C HIS A 14 3.43 3.60 4.57
N VAL A 15 2.49 2.71 4.20
CA VAL A 15 2.47 2.07 2.88
C VAL A 15 2.33 3.10 1.76
N LYS A 16 1.46 4.11 1.92
CA LYS A 16 1.35 5.20 0.96
C LYS A 16 2.70 5.89 0.74
N ASN A 17 3.38 6.30 1.81
CA ASN A 17 4.67 6.99 1.70
C ASN A 17 5.74 6.11 1.05
N ALA A 18 5.75 4.82 1.36
CA ALA A 18 6.68 3.87 0.75
C ALA A 18 6.41 3.68 -0.75
N VAL A 19 5.15 3.56 -1.16
CA VAL A 19 4.74 3.46 -2.57
C VAL A 19 5.05 4.75 -3.34
N ASP A 20 4.81 5.92 -2.72
CA ASP A 20 5.17 7.23 -3.29
C ASP A 20 6.69 7.31 -3.51
N THR A 21 7.48 6.96 -2.50
CA THR A 21 8.95 6.91 -2.59
C THR A 21 9.40 5.92 -3.66
N LEU A 22 8.79 4.74 -3.75
CA LEU A 22 9.12 3.76 -4.78
C LEU A 22 8.81 4.29 -6.19
N CYS A 23 7.74 5.06 -6.35
CA CYS A 23 7.38 5.67 -7.62
C CYS A 23 8.40 6.74 -8.04
N GLU A 24 8.87 7.56 -7.10
CA GLU A 24 9.82 8.66 -7.36
C GLU A 24 11.25 8.17 -7.53
N LYS A 25 11.67 7.19 -6.73
CA LYS A 25 13.07 6.78 -6.58
C LYS A 25 13.32 5.34 -7.02
N ARG A 26 12.48 4.76 -7.88
CA ARG A 26 12.57 3.33 -8.28
C ARG A 26 13.97 2.91 -8.75
N GLN A 27 14.69 3.81 -9.42
CA GLN A 27 16.05 3.57 -9.94
C GLN A 27 17.11 3.48 -8.83
N GLU A 28 16.83 4.02 -7.64
CA GLU A 28 17.72 3.94 -6.48
C GLU A 28 17.56 2.61 -5.72
N PHE A 29 16.48 1.85 -5.99
CA PHE A 29 16.24 0.56 -5.34
C PHE A 29 16.96 -0.56 -6.09
N PRO A 30 17.76 -1.40 -5.40
CA PRO A 30 18.38 -2.55 -6.01
C PRO A 30 17.33 -3.51 -6.57
N LEU A 31 17.58 -4.01 -7.78
CA LEU A 31 16.76 -5.05 -8.41
C LEU A 31 16.72 -6.29 -7.51
N GLY A 32 15.52 -6.87 -7.35
CA GLY A 32 15.30 -8.06 -6.52
C GLY A 32 15.05 -7.77 -5.04
N THR A 33 14.99 -6.50 -4.62
CA THR A 33 14.51 -6.17 -3.27
C THR A 33 13.00 -6.32 -3.17
N VAL A 34 12.52 -6.95 -2.09
CA VAL A 34 11.09 -7.14 -1.82
C VAL A 34 10.33 -5.81 -1.80
N ILE A 35 10.96 -4.75 -1.31
CA ILE A 35 10.43 -3.38 -1.24
C ILE A 35 10.28 -2.78 -2.65
N GLY A 36 11.09 -3.21 -3.62
CA GLY A 36 10.99 -2.79 -5.02
C GLY A 36 9.91 -3.52 -5.82
N ASP A 37 9.34 -4.60 -5.26
CA ASP A 37 8.36 -5.44 -5.95
C ASP A 37 6.92 -4.94 -5.73
N PRO A 38 6.20 -4.52 -6.79
CA PRO A 38 4.78 -4.16 -6.69
C PRO A 38 3.90 -5.27 -6.11
N ALA A 39 4.26 -6.55 -6.28
CA ALA A 39 3.50 -7.69 -5.74
C ALA A 39 3.51 -7.71 -4.20
N TYR A 40 4.64 -7.34 -3.58
CA TYR A 40 4.75 -7.22 -2.12
C TYR A 40 3.79 -6.15 -1.57
N TRP A 41 3.77 -4.97 -2.17
CA TRP A 41 2.88 -3.88 -1.75
C TRP A 41 1.41 -4.22 -1.97
N ARG A 42 1.08 -4.90 -3.07
CA ARG A 42 -0.28 -5.37 -3.33
C ARG A 42 -0.76 -6.33 -2.25
N ALA A 43 0.03 -7.33 -1.89
CA ALA A 43 -0.32 -8.29 -0.84
C ALA A 43 -0.53 -7.59 0.51
N ARG A 44 0.33 -6.63 0.85
CA ARG A 44 0.22 -5.85 2.08
C ARG A 44 -1.05 -4.99 2.11
N LEU A 45 -1.35 -4.29 1.02
CA LEU A 45 -2.57 -3.47 0.90
C LEU A 45 -3.84 -4.33 0.97
N GLN A 46 -3.85 -5.52 0.38
CA GLN A 46 -4.97 -6.46 0.48
C GLN A 46 -5.22 -6.87 1.94
N ALA A 47 -4.17 -7.14 2.73
CA ALA A 47 -4.31 -7.47 4.15
C ALA A 47 -4.89 -6.30 4.98
N ILE A 48 -4.44 -5.07 4.70
CA ILE A 48 -4.96 -3.84 5.32
C ILE A 48 -6.44 -3.64 4.95
N ARG A 49 -6.78 -3.78 3.67
CA ARG A 49 -8.14 -3.70 3.15
C ARG A 49 -9.08 -4.70 3.83
N SER A 50 -8.67 -5.97 3.91
CA SER A 50 -9.45 -7.02 4.60
C SER A 50 -9.63 -6.73 6.08
N SER A 51 -8.63 -6.17 6.74
CA SER A 51 -8.72 -5.75 8.15
C SER A 51 -9.71 -4.60 8.33
N ALA A 52 -9.64 -3.58 7.46
CA ALA A 52 -10.58 -2.45 7.47
C ALA A 52 -12.02 -2.90 7.19
N GLU A 53 -12.21 -3.83 6.25
CA GLU A 53 -13.51 -4.41 5.93
C GLU A 53 -14.09 -5.20 7.12
N ARG A 54 -13.27 -6.02 7.78
CA ARG A 54 -13.68 -6.79 8.97
C ARG A 54 -14.19 -5.90 10.10
N TYR A 55 -13.62 -4.72 10.28
CA TYR A 55 -14.03 -3.77 11.31
C TYR A 55 -15.00 -2.69 10.80
N ASN A 56 -15.48 -2.81 9.56
CA ASN A 56 -16.39 -1.87 8.91
C ASN A 56 -15.86 -0.42 8.83
N TYR A 57 -14.54 -0.26 8.74
CA TYR A 57 -13.88 1.04 8.56
C TYR A 57 -13.84 1.42 7.07
N LEU A 58 -15.00 1.78 6.51
CA LEU A 58 -15.18 2.04 5.07
C LEU A 58 -14.15 3.03 4.51
N LYS A 59 -13.88 4.13 5.22
CA LYS A 59 -12.88 5.13 4.79
C LYS A 59 -11.47 4.56 4.65
N LEU A 60 -11.08 3.61 5.50
CA LEU A 60 -9.75 2.98 5.42
C LEU A 60 -9.70 1.94 4.31
N ARG A 61 -10.81 1.21 4.08
CA ARG A 61 -10.96 0.31 2.94
C ARG A 61 -10.85 1.06 1.62
N ASP A 62 -11.58 2.16 1.46
CA ASP A 62 -11.60 2.94 0.22
C ASP A 62 -10.21 3.54 -0.07
N ARG A 63 -9.50 4.05 0.95
CA ARG A 63 -8.10 4.48 0.80
C ARG A 63 -7.14 3.34 0.42
N ALA A 64 -7.38 2.12 0.91
CA ALA A 64 -6.59 0.96 0.53
C ALA A 64 -6.84 0.57 -0.94
N ASP A 65 -8.10 0.67 -1.41
CA ASP A 65 -8.47 0.45 -2.81
C ASP A 65 -7.79 1.47 -3.74
N GLU A 66 -7.78 2.76 -3.39
CA GLU A 66 -7.05 3.79 -4.15
C GLU A 66 -5.55 3.50 -4.27
N LEU A 67 -4.93 3.01 -3.19
CA LEU A 67 -3.51 2.63 -3.20
C LEU A 67 -3.26 1.36 -4.02
N LEU A 68 -4.20 0.40 -4.02
CA LEU A 68 -4.12 -0.80 -4.86
C LEU A 68 -4.13 -0.45 -6.34
N ASP A 69 -4.93 0.53 -6.75
CA ASP A 69 -4.93 1.05 -8.12
C ASP A 69 -3.60 1.72 -8.46
N LYS A 70 -3.03 2.50 -7.53
CA LYS A 70 -1.72 3.14 -7.71
C LYS A 70 -0.60 2.10 -7.86
N VAL A 71 -0.55 1.09 -7.00
CA VAL A 71 0.44 0.00 -7.08
C VAL A 71 0.26 -0.81 -8.37
N SER A 72 -0.97 -1.00 -8.83
CA SER A 72 -1.21 -1.71 -10.09
C SER A 72 -0.62 -0.98 -11.29
N LYS A 73 -0.61 0.35 -11.30
CA LYS A 73 0.07 1.15 -12.33
C LYS A 73 1.59 0.96 -12.32
N LEU A 74 2.21 0.67 -11.17
CA LEU A 74 3.65 0.37 -11.07
C LEU A 74 4.03 -0.95 -11.73
N GLN A 75 3.10 -1.92 -11.80
CA GLN A 75 3.35 -3.23 -12.42
C GLN A 75 3.44 -3.16 -13.94
N TYR A 76 2.70 -2.23 -14.57
CA TYR A 76 2.69 -2.07 -16.04
C TYR A 76 3.74 -1.08 -16.55
N TRP A 77 4.46 -0.41 -15.66
CA TRP A 77 5.53 0.50 -16.03
C TRP A 77 6.80 -0.32 -16.31
N VAL A 78 7.01 -0.62 -17.59
CA VAL A 78 8.26 -1.13 -18.16
C VAL A 78 9.14 0.09 -18.51
N PRO A 79 10.45 0.10 -18.19
CA PRO A 79 11.37 1.18 -18.57
C PRO A 79 11.38 1.47 -20.08
#